data_AF-A0A1H1C3B0-F1
#
_entry.id   AF-A0A1H1C3B0-F1
#
_cell.length_a   1.000
_cell.length_b   1.000
_cell.length_c   1.000
_cell.angle_alpha   90.00
_cell.angle_beta   90.00
_cell.angle_gamma   90.00
#
_symmetry.space_group_name_H-M   'P 1'
#
loop_
_entity.id
_entity.type
_entity.pdbx_description
1 polymer ?
#
loop_
_entity_poly.entity_id
_entity_poly.type
_entity_poly.pdbx_seq_one_letter_code
_entity_poly.pdbx_strand_id
1 'polypeptide(L)' 'MASVMEKVRRYMQSPQGRRNVDKAKKMARDPRNQRKARSLLDRIMGRSTSKQ' A
#
# COMPACT_ATOMS: atom_id res chain seq x y z
N MET A 1 -14.01 20.62 -16.16
CA MET A 1 -13.75 20.02 -14.84
C MET A 1 -12.68 18.96 -15.00
N ALA A 2 -11.51 19.11 -14.36
CA ALA A 2 -10.51 18.05 -14.39
C ALA A 2 -11.06 16.87 -13.57
N SER A 3 -11.53 15.84 -14.26
CA SER A 3 -12.01 14.62 -13.61
C SER A 3 -10.91 14.07 -12.72
N VAL A 4 -11.28 13.59 -11.52
CA VAL A 4 -10.36 12.99 -10.54
C VAL A 4 -9.42 11.97 -11.21
N MET A 5 -9.93 11.26 -12.22
CA MET A 5 -9.18 10.30 -13.02
C MET A 5 -7.97 10.90 -13.77
N GLU A 6 -8.05 12.14 -14.25
CA GLU A 6 -6.95 12.79 -14.94
C GLU A 6 -5.85 13.25 -13.97
N LYS A 7 -6.24 13.67 -12.76
CA LYS A 7 -5.28 13.99 -11.70
C LYS A 7 -4.56 12.73 -11.21
N VAL A 8 -5.28 11.61 -11.09
CA VAL A 8 -4.70 10.30 -10.77
C VAL A 8 -3.77 9.84 -11.91
N ARG A 9 -4.18 9.96 -13.17
CA ARG A 9 -3.35 9.62 -14.33
C ARG A 9 -2.07 10.46 -14.38
N ARG A 10 -2.18 11.77 -14.19
CA ARG A 10 -1.02 12.69 -14.13
C ARG A 10 -0.13 12.40 -12.93
N TYR A 11 -0.70 12.03 -11.79
CA TYR A 11 0.05 11.61 -10.61
C TYR A 11 0.78 10.28 -10.83
N MET A 12 0.14 9.28 -11.43
CA MET A 12 0.76 8.01 -11.78
C MET A 12 1.88 8.17 -12.83
N GLN A 13 1.72 9.13 -13.74
CA GLN A 13 2.73 9.49 -14.74
C GLN A 13 3.88 10.30 -14.13
N SER A 14 3.71 10.87 -12.93
CA SER A 14 4.77 11.60 -12.24
C SER A 14 5.86 10.65 -11.68
N PRO A 15 7.11 11.12 -11.52
CA PRO A 15 8.19 10.34 -10.92
C PRO A 15 7.85 9.83 -9.51
N GLN A 16 7.03 10.58 -8.76
CA GLN A 16 6.60 10.20 -7.42
C GLN A 16 5.58 9.05 -7.44
N GLY A 17 4.64 9.06 -8.38
CA GLY A 17 3.69 7.97 -8.59
C GLY A 17 4.38 6.68 -9.01
N ARG A 18 5.34 6.76 -9.96
CA ARG A 18 6.14 5.59 -10.37
C ARG A 18 6.94 4.99 -9.21
N ARG A 19 7.60 5.83 -8.40
CA ARG A 19 8.33 5.34 -7.21
C ARG A 19 7.42 4.66 -6.19
N ASN A 20 6.21 5.15 -6.00
CA ASN A 20 5.23 4.53 -5.10
C ASN A 20 4.73 3.18 -5.64
N VAL A 21 4.46 3.10 -6.94
CA VAL A 21 4.09 1.85 -7.62
C VAL A 21 5.25 0.85 -7.58
N ASP A 22 6.49 1.28 -7.81
CA ASP A 22 7.66 0.40 -7.77
C ASP A 22 7.97 -0.08 -6.36
N LYS A 23 7.82 0.79 -5.35
CA LYS A 23 7.89 0.38 -3.94
C LYS A 23 6.81 -0.64 -3.62
N ALA A 24 5.57 -0.40 -4.04
CA ALA A 24 4.47 -1.33 -3.84
C ALA A 24 4.73 -2.68 -4.55
N LYS A 25 5.19 -2.67 -5.80
CA LYS A 25 5.59 -3.87 -6.54
C LYS A 25 6.73 -4.61 -5.86
N LYS A 26 7.75 -3.90 -5.38
CA LYS A 26 8.89 -4.49 -4.66
C LYS A 26 8.44 -5.11 -3.34
N MET A 27 7.57 -4.43 -2.59
CA MET A 27 6.99 -4.93 -1.35
C MET A 27 6.08 -6.14 -1.58
N ALA A 28 5.30 -6.14 -2.67
CA ALA A 28 4.45 -7.26 -3.06
C ALA A 28 5.26 -8.48 -3.50
N ARG A 29 6.36 -8.24 -4.23
CA ARG A 29 7.28 -9.28 -4.72
C ARG A 29 8.16 -9.87 -3.61
N ASP A 30 8.29 -9.22 -2.46
CA ASP A 30 9.11 -9.71 -1.36
C ASP A 30 8.29 -10.55 -0.35
N PRO A 31 8.44 -11.89 -0.33
CA PRO A 31 7.73 -12.76 0.61
C PRO A 31 8.18 -12.56 2.06
N ARG A 32 9.38 -12.01 2.32
CA ARG A 32 9.83 -11.70 3.68
C ARG A 32 9.08 -10.51 4.26
N ASN A 33 8.77 -9.53 3.42
CA ASN A 33 7.96 -8.39 3.84
C ASN A 33 6.49 -8.79 4.07
N GLN A 34 5.97 -9.77 3.33
CA GLN A 34 4.63 -10.32 3.56
C GLN A 34 4.49 -10.94 4.95
N ARG A 35 5.49 -11.67 5.46
CA ARG A 35 5.45 -12.24 6.83
C ARG A 35 5.38 -11.16 7.89
N LYS A 36 6.19 -10.10 7.73
CA LYS A 36 6.20 -8.96 8.65
C LYS A 36 4.90 -8.17 8.57
N ALA A 37 4.39 -7.92 7.36
CA ALA A 37 3.10 -7.28 7.14
C ALA A 37 1.96 -8.09 7.76
N ARG A 38 1.94 -9.42 7.55
CA ARG A 38 0.95 -10.32 8.15
C ARG A 38 0.99 -10.27 9.68
N SER A 39 2.18 -10.35 10.30
CA SER A 39 2.30 -10.24 11.75
C SER A 39 1.84 -8.88 12.31
N LEU A 40 2.10 -7.79 11.60
CA LEU A 40 1.63 -6.45 11.99
C LEU A 40 0.10 -6.33 11.82
N LEU A 41 -0.43 -6.84 10.71
CA LEU A 41 -1.86 -6.89 10.43
C LEU A 41 -2.59 -7.76 11.46
N ASP A 42 -2.05 -8.93 11.81
CA ASP A 42 -2.60 -9.82 12.84
C ASP A 42 -2.59 -9.15 14.21
N ARG A 43 -1.56 -8.37 14.55
CA ARG A 43 -1.55 -7.57 15.78
C ARG A 43 -2.60 -6.46 15.77
N ILE A 44 -2.77 -5.76 14.65
CA ILE A 44 -3.75 -4.68 14.54
C ILE A 44 -5.17 -5.25 14.57
N MET A 45 -5.45 -6.30 13.78
CA MET A 45 -6.74 -6.98 13.74
C MET A 45 -7.06 -7.69 15.07
N GLY A 46 -6.08 -8.40 15.65
CA GLY A 46 -6.23 -9.06 16.95
C GLY A 46 -6.50 -8.08 18.09
N ARG A 47 -5.96 -6.85 18.00
CA ARG A 47 -6.23 -5.78 18.97
C ARG A 47 -7.59 -5.13 18.77
N SER A 48 -8.10 -5.07 17.53
CA SER A 48 -9.48 -4.59 17.26
C SER A 48 -10.57 -5.59 17.70
N THR A 49 -10.28 -6.89 17.74
CA THR A 49 -11.20 -7.92 18.28
C THR A 49 -11.11 -8.11 19.80
N SER A 50 -10.11 -7.51 20.47
CA SER A 50 -9.87 -7.63 21.92
C SER A 50 -10.29 -6.38 22.71
N LYS A 51 -11.43 -5.78 22.35
CA LYS A 51 -12.23 -4.99 23.32
C LYS A 51 -13.30 -5.92 23.87
N GLN A 52 -12.94 -6.70 24.89
CA GLN A 52 -13.85 -7.25 25.90
C GLN A 52 -13.20 -7.00 27.25
#